data_AF-A0A859FBM4-F1
#
_entry.id   AF-A0A859FBM4-F1
#
_cell.length_a   1.000
_cell.length_b   1.000
_cell.length_c   1.000
_cell.angle_alpha   90.00
_cell.angle_beta   90.00
_cell.angle_gamma   90.00
#
_symmetry.space_group_name_H-M   'P 1'
#
loop_
_entity.id
_entity.type
_entity.pdbx_description
1 polymer ?
#
loop_
_entity_poly.entity_id
_entity_poly.type
_entity_poly.pdbx_seq_one_letter_code
_entity_poly.pdbx_strand_id
1 'polypeptide(L)'
;MEKLIVISGPSAAGKSTLAPLFKEGLDREDYLRSWVIELDLLFLMLDPTYTYEDPYVVWSEARKQASILLKSLHPKTENLPIYVLGSTIFSPAAVAQLLEELVEEDILFYHFTLAPSIDALKERFIKRQSEVPDWILSHLQERVPYLHEPWTTVIDTSTLTPAQTRDMIESHVKQGIGNSFTIKDWLTNYASLPT
;
A
#
# COMPACT_ATOMS: atom_id res chain seq x y z
N MET A 1 14.74 -9.27 11.78
CA MET A 1 13.31 -9.43 11.45
C MET A 1 13.01 -8.53 10.28
N GLU A 2 12.58 -9.13 9.18
CA GLU A 2 12.36 -8.44 7.92
C GLU A 2 11.03 -7.65 7.99
N LYS A 3 10.96 -6.56 7.24
CA LYS A 3 9.84 -5.61 7.31
C LYS A 3 9.14 -5.50 5.96
N LEU A 4 7.83 -5.72 5.96
CA LEU A 4 6.96 -5.47 4.82
C LEU A 4 6.11 -4.23 5.12
N ILE A 5 6.23 -3.19 4.28
CA ILE A 5 5.51 -1.94 4.45
C ILE A 5 4.47 -1.84 3.35
N VAL A 6 3.21 -1.96 3.73
CA VAL A 6 2.06 -1.89 2.84
C VAL A 6 1.47 -0.48 2.90
N ILE A 7 1.35 0.19 1.77
CA ILE A 7 0.85 1.56 1.65
C ILE A 7 -0.35 1.58 0.72
N SER A 8 -1.52 1.86 1.28
CA SER A 8 -2.76 1.98 0.55
C SER A 8 -3.30 3.41 0.52
N GLY A 9 -4.28 3.66 -0.33
CA GLY A 9 -4.93 4.97 -0.44
C GLY A 9 -5.63 5.15 -1.79
N PRO A 10 -6.52 6.14 -1.92
CA PRO A 10 -7.23 6.39 -3.17
C PRO A 10 -6.27 6.79 -4.30
N SER A 11 -6.81 6.83 -5.52
CA SER A 11 -6.09 7.47 -6.64
C SER A 11 -5.79 8.93 -6.29
N ALA A 12 -4.68 9.45 -6.81
CA ALA A 12 -4.10 10.76 -6.44
C ALA A 12 -3.66 10.93 -4.96
N ALA A 13 -3.65 9.88 -4.14
CA ALA A 13 -3.14 9.97 -2.75
C ALA A 13 -1.63 10.18 -2.64
N GLY A 14 -0.87 10.04 -3.74
CA GLY A 14 0.58 10.24 -3.77
C GLY A 14 1.41 8.96 -3.79
N LYS A 15 0.79 7.77 -3.79
CA LYS A 15 1.48 6.46 -3.78
C LYS A 15 2.58 6.34 -4.85
N SER A 16 2.27 6.51 -6.13
CA SER A 16 3.28 6.43 -7.21
C SER A 16 4.32 7.55 -7.15
N THR A 17 4.05 8.65 -6.43
CA THR A 17 5.05 9.70 -6.17
C THR A 17 5.99 9.30 -5.03
N LEU A 18 5.55 8.45 -4.09
CA LEU A 18 6.39 7.89 -3.03
C LEU A 18 7.27 6.74 -3.54
N ALA A 19 6.79 5.95 -4.50
CA ALA A 19 7.52 4.80 -5.04
C ALA A 19 8.99 5.10 -5.43
N PRO A 20 9.33 6.17 -6.20
CA PRO A 20 10.72 6.52 -6.47
C PRO A 20 11.46 6.98 -5.21
N LEU A 21 10.80 7.66 -4.27
CA LEU A 21 11.45 8.15 -3.05
C LEU A 21 11.87 7.01 -2.10
N PHE A 22 11.21 5.85 -2.17
CA PHE A 22 11.66 4.64 -1.48
C PHE A 22 12.79 3.92 -2.22
N LYS A 23 12.90 4.09 -3.56
CA LYS A 23 13.98 3.54 -4.40
C LYS A 23 15.27 4.39 -4.33
N GLU A 24 15.15 5.71 -4.21
CA GLU A 24 16.22 6.70 -4.38
C GLU A 24 16.96 7.09 -3.09
N GLY A 25 17.27 6.14 -2.20
CA GLY A 25 18.13 6.43 -1.04
C GLY A 25 19.48 7.04 -1.47
N LEU A 26 19.72 8.29 -1.06
CA LEU A 26 20.89 9.12 -1.38
C LEU A 26 22.16 8.61 -0.66
N ASP A 27 23.27 8.55 -1.40
CA ASP A 27 24.65 8.18 -1.00
C ASP A 27 24.97 6.69 -0.74
N ARG A 28 26.08 6.27 -1.35
CA ARG A 28 26.46 4.90 -1.72
C ARG A 28 26.79 3.92 -0.59
N GLU A 29 26.89 4.36 0.67
CA GLU A 29 27.55 3.54 1.70
C GLU A 29 26.66 3.01 2.83
N ASP A 30 25.49 3.60 3.11
CA ASP A 30 24.68 3.17 4.27
C ASP A 30 23.19 2.88 3.99
N TYR A 31 22.75 2.89 2.73
CA TYR A 31 21.31 2.77 2.45
C TYR A 31 20.87 1.36 2.10
N LEU A 32 19.92 0.88 2.90
CA LEU A 32 19.13 -0.31 2.65
C LEU A 32 18.48 -0.19 1.26
N ARG A 33 18.97 -0.93 0.26
CA ARG A 33 18.30 -1.12 -1.05
C ARG A 33 16.87 -1.61 -0.82
N SER A 34 15.86 -0.76 -0.90
CA SER A 34 14.48 -1.24 -0.71
C SER A 34 13.90 -1.80 -2.00
N TRP A 35 13.01 -2.78 -1.88
CA TRP A 35 12.22 -3.28 -3.00
C TRP A 35 10.87 -2.58 -3.00
N VAL A 36 10.37 -2.19 -4.17
CA VAL A 36 9.11 -1.49 -4.29
C VAL A 36 8.22 -2.17 -5.32
N ILE A 37 7.06 -2.64 -4.89
CA ILE A 37 6.03 -3.27 -5.73
C ILE A 37 4.84 -2.31 -5.81
N GLU A 38 4.49 -1.87 -7.01
CA GLU A 38 3.28 -1.08 -7.26
C GLU A 38 2.18 -2.00 -7.80
N LEU A 39 1.18 -2.32 -6.98
CA LEU A 39 0.05 -3.18 -7.35
C LEU A 39 -0.75 -2.63 -8.53
N ASP A 40 -0.86 -1.30 -8.62
CA ASP A 40 -1.55 -0.64 -9.72
C ASP A 40 -0.85 -0.93 -11.08
N LEU A 41 0.46 -1.19 -11.09
CA LEU A 41 1.18 -1.64 -12.30
C LEU A 41 0.90 -3.11 -12.64
N LEU A 42 0.81 -3.99 -11.65
CA LEU A 42 0.42 -5.39 -11.86
C LEU A 42 -1.02 -5.48 -12.39
N PHE A 43 -1.91 -4.65 -11.88
CA PHE A 43 -3.26 -4.51 -12.41
C PHE A 43 -3.23 -4.10 -13.89
N LEU A 44 -2.46 -3.08 -14.26
CA LEU A 44 -2.33 -2.62 -15.65
C LEU A 44 -1.73 -3.68 -16.59
N MET A 45 -0.97 -4.65 -16.08
CA MET A 45 -0.50 -5.80 -16.86
C MET A 45 -1.62 -6.80 -17.15
N LEU A 46 -2.61 -6.91 -16.26
CA LEU A 46 -3.73 -7.85 -16.38
C LEU A 46 -4.92 -7.26 -17.15
N ASP A 47 -5.20 -5.96 -16.95
CA ASP A 47 -6.25 -5.23 -17.66
C ASP A 47 -5.77 -3.81 -18.03
N PRO A 48 -4.99 -3.67 -19.12
CA PRO A 48 -4.40 -2.39 -19.52
C PRO A 48 -5.42 -1.35 -19.97
N THR A 49 -6.64 -1.77 -20.32
CA THR A 49 -7.70 -0.91 -20.86
C THR A 49 -8.82 -0.63 -19.87
N TYR A 50 -8.76 -1.17 -18.64
CA TYR A 50 -9.81 -1.04 -17.62
C TYR A 50 -11.18 -1.51 -18.13
N THR A 51 -11.20 -2.58 -18.93
CA THR A 51 -12.39 -3.07 -19.62
C THR A 51 -12.97 -4.35 -19.04
N TYR A 52 -12.34 -4.92 -18.00
CA TYR A 52 -12.88 -6.10 -17.34
C TYR A 52 -14.26 -5.80 -16.73
N GLU A 53 -15.23 -6.68 -16.96
CA GLU A 53 -16.61 -6.50 -16.47
C GLU A 53 -16.67 -6.36 -14.94
N ASP A 54 -15.84 -7.15 -14.25
CA ASP A 54 -15.66 -7.09 -12.81
C ASP A 54 -14.19 -6.74 -12.47
N PRO A 55 -13.90 -5.48 -12.09
CA PRO A 55 -12.55 -5.07 -11.72
C PRO A 55 -12.05 -5.76 -10.45
N TYR A 56 -12.93 -6.25 -9.57
CA TYR A 56 -12.54 -6.94 -8.34
C TYR A 56 -11.83 -8.26 -8.60
N VAL A 57 -12.17 -8.96 -9.69
CA VAL A 57 -11.48 -10.18 -10.14
C VAL A 57 -10.03 -9.87 -10.49
N VAL A 58 -9.80 -8.81 -11.26
CA VAL A 58 -8.46 -8.41 -11.68
C VAL A 58 -7.65 -7.87 -10.48
N TRP A 59 -8.29 -7.11 -9.59
CA TRP A 59 -7.65 -6.65 -8.35
C TRP A 59 -7.22 -7.82 -7.45
N SER A 60 -8.07 -8.84 -7.36
CA SER A 60 -7.81 -10.08 -6.64
C SER A 60 -6.59 -10.81 -7.22
N GLU A 61 -6.54 -10.93 -8.54
CA GLU A 61 -5.42 -11.57 -9.22
C GLU A 61 -4.12 -10.76 -9.07
N ALA A 62 -4.16 -9.44 -9.22
CA ALA A 62 -3.00 -8.58 -9.01
C ALA A 62 -2.39 -8.74 -7.61
N ARG A 63 -3.23 -8.86 -6.56
CA ARG A 63 -2.78 -9.10 -5.18
C ARG A 63 -2.16 -10.48 -5.01
N LYS A 64 -2.74 -11.54 -5.61
CA LYS A 64 -2.15 -12.89 -5.60
C LYS A 64 -0.79 -12.92 -6.28
N GLN A 65 -0.67 -12.31 -7.47
CA GLN A 65 0.61 -12.22 -8.18
C GLN A 65 1.66 -11.44 -7.39
N ALA A 66 1.25 -10.39 -6.68
CA ALA A 66 2.13 -9.68 -5.77
C ALA A 66 2.56 -10.55 -4.58
N SER A 67 1.67 -11.36 -4.00
CA SER A 67 2.00 -12.30 -2.93
C SER A 67 3.07 -13.31 -3.36
N ILE A 68 2.91 -13.89 -4.55
CA ILE A 68 3.90 -14.81 -5.16
C ILE A 68 5.23 -14.10 -5.40
N LEU A 69 5.20 -12.86 -5.91
CA LEU A 69 6.40 -12.06 -6.13
C LEU A 69 7.12 -11.77 -4.81
N LEU A 70 6.38 -11.40 -3.76
CA LEU A 70 6.93 -11.17 -2.43
C LEU A 70 7.64 -12.41 -1.90
N LYS A 71 7.02 -13.59 -1.98
CA LYS A 71 7.63 -14.87 -1.56
C LYS A 71 8.95 -15.15 -2.31
N SER A 72 8.99 -14.84 -3.61
CA SER A 72 10.19 -15.05 -4.44
C SER A 72 11.31 -14.02 -4.20
N LEU A 73 10.94 -12.80 -3.80
CA LEU A 73 11.88 -11.71 -3.52
C LEU A 73 12.42 -11.78 -2.09
N HIS A 74 11.59 -12.16 -1.13
CA HIS A 74 11.89 -12.09 0.30
C HIS A 74 13.27 -12.69 0.68
N PRO A 75 13.63 -13.92 0.28
CA PRO A 75 14.94 -14.50 0.60
C PRO A 75 16.15 -13.75 -0.01
N LYS A 76 15.91 -12.91 -1.02
CA LYS A 76 16.93 -12.14 -1.75
C LYS A 76 17.07 -10.71 -1.21
N THR A 77 16.26 -10.35 -0.23
CA THR A 77 16.23 -8.98 0.29
C THR A 77 17.27 -8.73 1.36
N GLU A 78 18.01 -9.72 1.88
CA GLU A 78 19.10 -9.49 2.86
C GLU A 78 18.66 -8.61 4.06
N ASN A 79 17.42 -8.74 4.55
CA ASN A 79 16.77 -7.89 5.57
C ASN A 79 16.40 -6.46 5.15
N LEU A 80 16.41 -6.17 3.87
CA LEU A 80 15.97 -4.89 3.31
C LEU A 80 14.44 -4.78 3.38
N PRO A 81 13.88 -3.59 3.68
CA PRO A 81 12.45 -3.41 3.69
C PRO A 81 11.86 -3.56 2.28
N ILE A 82 10.70 -4.20 2.19
CA ILE A 82 9.89 -4.27 0.96
C ILE A 82 8.69 -3.34 1.13
N TYR A 83 8.48 -2.46 0.16
CA TYR A 83 7.32 -1.58 0.08
C TYR A 83 6.32 -2.12 -0.96
N VAL A 84 5.07 -2.25 -0.58
CA VAL A 84 3.96 -2.57 -1.49
C VAL A 84 3.00 -1.40 -1.50
N LEU A 85 2.79 -0.80 -2.67
CA LEU A 85 1.91 0.35 -2.85
C LEU A 85 0.73 -0.05 -3.73
N GLY A 86 -0.49 0.27 -3.33
CA GLY A 86 -1.66 -0.10 -4.13
C GLY A 86 -2.93 0.60 -3.72
N SER A 87 -3.82 0.81 -4.69
CA SER A 87 -5.13 1.40 -4.41
C SER A 87 -6.13 0.40 -3.84
N THR A 88 -5.88 -0.91 -3.97
CA THR A 88 -6.85 -2.00 -3.78
C THR A 88 -6.60 -2.86 -2.54
N ILE A 89 -5.70 -2.42 -1.65
CA ILE A 89 -5.28 -3.11 -0.41
C ILE A 89 -5.77 -2.32 0.80
N PHE A 90 -7.08 -2.09 0.88
CA PHE A 90 -7.67 -1.21 1.90
C PHE A 90 -8.61 -1.92 2.87
N SER A 91 -8.89 -3.21 2.67
CA SER A 91 -9.72 -4.04 3.56
C SER A 91 -8.91 -5.18 4.17
N PRO A 92 -9.34 -5.75 5.32
CA PRO A 92 -8.64 -6.88 5.93
C PRO A 92 -8.45 -8.08 4.99
N ALA A 93 -9.48 -8.42 4.23
CA ALA A 93 -9.43 -9.51 3.26
C ALA A 93 -8.44 -9.23 2.11
N ALA A 94 -8.35 -7.99 1.64
CA ALA A 94 -7.38 -7.63 0.61
C ALA A 94 -5.94 -7.70 1.12
N VAL A 95 -5.69 -7.31 2.38
CA VAL A 95 -4.38 -7.47 3.01
C VAL A 95 -4.05 -8.95 3.22
N ALA A 96 -4.99 -9.75 3.73
CA ALA A 96 -4.79 -11.19 3.88
C ALA A 96 -4.43 -11.88 2.55
N GLN A 97 -5.12 -11.54 1.47
CA GLN A 97 -4.81 -12.04 0.13
C GLN A 97 -3.41 -11.65 -0.35
N LEU A 98 -2.94 -10.44 -0.04
CA LEU A 98 -1.57 -10.02 -0.37
C LEU A 98 -0.52 -10.83 0.41
N LEU A 99 -0.84 -11.26 1.63
CA LEU A 99 0.10 -11.92 2.54
C LEU A 99 0.04 -13.46 2.51
N GLU A 100 -0.95 -14.05 1.82
CA GLU A 100 -1.26 -15.48 1.85
C GLU A 100 -0.04 -16.38 1.60
N GLU A 101 0.79 -16.05 0.60
CA GLU A 101 1.95 -16.87 0.23
C GLU A 101 3.14 -16.78 1.19
N LEU A 102 3.09 -15.83 2.15
CA LEU A 102 4.17 -15.52 3.10
C LEU A 102 3.91 -16.08 4.52
N VAL A 103 2.92 -16.96 4.69
CA VAL A 103 2.44 -17.42 6.01
C VAL A 103 3.52 -18.06 6.90
N GLU A 104 4.52 -18.73 6.30
CA GLU A 104 5.61 -19.40 7.01
C GLU A 104 6.79 -18.46 7.31
N GLU A 105 6.76 -17.22 6.81
CA GLU A 105 7.87 -16.27 6.91
C GLU A 105 7.76 -15.42 8.20
N ASP A 106 8.89 -15.22 8.89
CA ASP A 106 8.98 -14.38 10.09
C ASP A 106 9.12 -12.89 9.71
N ILE A 107 8.06 -12.36 9.10
CA ILE A 107 7.98 -10.98 8.61
C ILE A 107 7.07 -10.17 9.52
N LEU A 108 7.56 -9.01 9.94
CA LEU A 108 6.74 -7.98 10.55
C LEU A 108 6.19 -7.07 9.45
N PHE A 109 4.86 -7.02 9.30
CA PHE A 109 4.26 -6.08 8.36
C PHE A 109 3.63 -4.86 9.05
N TYR A 110 3.66 -3.75 8.33
CA TYR A 110 3.03 -2.49 8.68
C TYR A 110 2.05 -2.12 7.58
N HIS A 111 0.87 -1.63 7.94
CA HIS A 111 -0.07 -1.09 6.96
C HIS A 111 -0.33 0.40 7.21
N PHE A 112 -0.18 1.22 6.17
CA PHE A 112 -0.44 2.65 6.17
C PHE A 112 -1.54 3.00 5.16
N THR A 113 -2.57 3.71 5.61
CA THR A 113 -3.59 4.28 4.72
C THR A 113 -3.32 5.76 4.51
N LEU A 114 -3.02 6.17 3.28
CA LEU A 114 -2.98 7.57 2.90
C LEU A 114 -4.41 8.09 2.72
N ALA A 115 -4.82 9.04 3.55
CA ALA A 115 -6.19 9.58 3.59
C ALA A 115 -6.21 11.10 3.44
N PRO A 116 -5.81 11.65 2.27
CA PRO A 116 -6.00 13.07 2.00
C PRO A 116 -7.49 13.43 1.98
N SER A 117 -7.78 14.70 2.26
CA SER A 117 -9.10 15.28 2.13
C SER A 117 -9.58 15.22 0.68
N ILE A 118 -10.89 15.25 0.50
CA ILE A 118 -11.49 15.26 -0.83
C ILE A 118 -11.06 16.48 -1.64
N ASP A 119 -10.91 17.64 -1.00
CA ASP A 119 -10.49 18.86 -1.67
C ASP A 119 -9.04 18.75 -2.15
N ALA A 120 -8.15 18.19 -1.33
CA ALA A 120 -6.77 17.92 -1.74
C ALA A 120 -6.71 16.94 -2.92
N LEU A 121 -7.57 15.91 -2.95
CA LEU A 121 -7.68 15.00 -4.09
C LEU A 121 -8.18 15.69 -5.35
N LYS A 122 -9.25 16.49 -5.25
CA LYS A 122 -9.80 17.27 -6.36
C LYS A 122 -8.73 18.17 -6.99
N GLU A 123 -8.00 18.91 -6.17
CA GLU A 123 -6.91 19.76 -6.64
C GLU A 123 -5.82 18.95 -7.37
N ARG A 124 -5.45 17.78 -6.86
CA ARG A 124 -4.45 16.90 -7.49
C ARG A 124 -4.95 16.33 -8.81
N PHE A 125 -6.23 16.00 -8.93
CA PHE A 125 -6.82 15.54 -10.19
C PHE A 125 -6.87 16.64 -11.24
N ILE A 126 -7.36 17.83 -10.87
CA ILE A 126 -7.39 18.99 -11.78
C ILE A 126 -5.98 19.27 -12.34
N LYS A 127 -4.95 19.20 -11.49
CA LYS A 127 -3.55 19.37 -11.92
C LYS A 127 -3.06 18.28 -12.90
N ARG A 128 -3.59 17.06 -12.83
CA ARG A 128 -3.12 15.91 -13.62
C ARG A 128 -3.87 15.71 -14.94
N GLN A 129 -5.18 15.94 -14.93
CA GLN A 129 -6.07 15.55 -16.03
C GLN A 129 -7.18 16.57 -16.30
N SER A 130 -7.04 17.81 -15.81
CA SER A 130 -7.97 18.93 -15.99
C SER A 130 -9.36 18.79 -15.36
N GLU A 131 -9.82 17.58 -15.06
CA GLU A 131 -11.13 17.30 -14.45
C GLU A 131 -11.04 16.31 -13.28
N VAL A 132 -12.07 16.34 -12.43
CA VAL A 132 -12.24 15.40 -11.33
C VAL A 132 -13.19 14.29 -11.80
N PRO A 133 -12.79 13.01 -11.76
CA PRO A 133 -13.67 11.94 -12.20
C PRO A 133 -14.81 11.71 -11.22
N ASP A 134 -16.01 11.44 -11.75
CA ASP A 134 -17.20 11.19 -10.93
C ASP A 134 -17.04 9.96 -10.00
N TRP A 135 -16.24 8.97 -10.42
CA TRP A 135 -15.99 7.75 -9.65
C TRP A 135 -15.18 7.97 -8.37
N ILE A 136 -14.53 9.14 -8.17
CA ILE A 136 -13.67 9.35 -7.00
C ILE A 136 -14.45 9.29 -5.68
N LEU A 137 -15.71 9.72 -5.69
CA LEU A 137 -16.57 9.69 -4.50
C LEU A 137 -16.85 8.26 -4.05
N SER A 138 -17.22 7.38 -5.00
CA SER A 138 -17.46 5.96 -4.72
C SER A 138 -16.20 5.31 -4.14
N HIS A 139 -15.05 5.53 -4.77
CA HIS A 139 -13.78 5.02 -4.25
C HIS A 139 -13.50 5.52 -2.83
N LEU A 140 -13.73 6.79 -2.52
CA LEU A 140 -13.52 7.27 -1.16
C LEU A 140 -14.47 6.62 -0.16
N GLN A 141 -15.74 6.45 -0.53
CA GLN A 141 -16.75 5.82 0.33
C GLN A 141 -16.41 4.38 0.69
N GLU A 142 -15.91 3.58 -0.26
CA GLU A 142 -15.46 2.19 -0.02
C GLU A 142 -14.37 2.08 1.06
N ARG A 143 -13.64 3.16 1.32
CA ARG A 143 -12.50 3.17 2.26
C ARG A 143 -12.86 3.68 3.64
N VAL A 144 -13.97 4.43 3.77
CA VAL A 144 -14.44 5.01 5.03
C VAL A 144 -14.52 3.99 6.18
N PRO A 145 -15.02 2.75 5.98
CA PRO A 145 -15.11 1.77 7.06
C PRO A 145 -13.76 1.45 7.71
N TYR A 146 -12.66 1.59 6.98
CA TYR A 146 -11.34 1.15 7.43
C TYR A 146 -10.45 2.28 7.98
N LEU A 147 -10.88 3.55 7.91
CA LEU A 147 -10.07 4.70 8.35
C LEU A 147 -9.89 4.78 9.88
N HIS A 148 -10.67 4.02 10.64
CA HIS A 148 -10.57 4.00 12.11
C HIS A 148 -10.13 2.65 12.65
N GLU A 149 -9.76 1.73 11.76
CA GLU A 149 -9.44 0.37 12.15
C GLU A 149 -8.04 0.27 12.79
N PRO A 150 -7.90 -0.52 13.86
CA PRO A 150 -6.67 -0.62 14.64
C PRO A 150 -5.57 -1.42 13.92
N TRP A 151 -5.78 -1.88 12.69
CA TRP A 151 -4.76 -2.58 11.93
C TRP A 151 -4.02 -1.71 10.93
N THR A 152 -4.51 -0.49 10.68
CA THR A 152 -3.87 0.47 9.79
C THR A 152 -3.43 1.71 10.56
N THR A 153 -2.36 2.34 10.09
CA THR A 153 -1.97 3.69 10.51
C THR A 153 -2.41 4.68 9.44
N VAL A 154 -3.33 5.57 9.77
CA VAL A 154 -3.84 6.58 8.82
C VAL A 154 -2.93 7.81 8.80
N ILE A 155 -2.52 8.23 7.61
CA ILE A 155 -1.74 9.44 7.38
C ILE A 155 -2.56 10.38 6.50
N ASP A 156 -2.96 11.51 7.05
CA ASP A 156 -3.53 12.60 6.25
C ASP A 156 -2.43 13.26 5.44
N THR A 157 -2.46 13.07 4.12
CA THR A 157 -1.48 13.65 3.20
C THR A 157 -1.94 14.97 2.60
N SER A 158 -3.05 15.57 3.04
CA SER A 158 -3.63 16.78 2.44
C SER A 158 -2.63 17.93 2.31
N THR A 159 -1.85 18.16 3.37
CA THR A 159 -0.89 19.27 3.49
C THR A 159 0.57 18.80 3.46
N LEU A 160 0.80 17.48 3.39
CA LEU A 160 2.15 16.90 3.37
C LEU A 160 2.71 16.83 1.95
N THR A 161 3.98 17.18 1.82
CA THR A 161 4.75 16.84 0.62
C THR A 161 5.04 15.32 0.56
N PRO A 162 5.38 14.78 -0.62
CA PRO A 162 5.79 13.39 -0.74
C PRO A 162 6.99 13.02 0.16
N ALA A 163 7.99 13.90 0.27
CA ALA A 163 9.15 13.68 1.15
C ALA A 163 8.75 13.62 2.63
N GLN A 164 7.93 14.56 3.10
CA GLN A 164 7.40 14.53 4.47
C GLN A 164 6.56 13.28 4.75
N THR A 165 5.77 12.85 3.77
CA THR A 165 4.96 11.63 3.89
C THR A 165 5.85 10.39 4.02
N ARG A 166 6.90 10.27 3.19
CA ARG A 166 7.90 9.21 3.30
C ARG A 166 8.57 9.22 4.69
N ASP A 167 9.08 10.38 5.11
CA ASP A 167 9.80 10.52 6.38
C ASP A 167 8.91 10.14 7.57
N MET A 168 7.63 10.49 7.51
CA MET A 168 6.64 10.08 8.51
C MET A 168 6.48 8.56 8.55
N ILE A 169 6.30 7.90 7.40
CA ILE A 169 6.18 6.43 7.31
C ILE A 169 7.44 5.75 7.86
N GLU A 170 8.62 6.18 7.43
CA GLU A 170 9.87 5.61 7.90
C GLU A 170 10.07 5.82 9.40
N SER A 171 9.73 6.99 9.93
CA SER A 171 9.82 7.28 11.36
C SER A 171 8.91 6.35 12.16
N HIS A 172 7.69 6.11 11.69
CA HIS A 172 6.76 5.15 12.30
C HIS A 172 7.38 3.76 12.35
N VAL A 173 7.88 3.27 11.21
CA VAL A 173 8.52 1.95 11.10
C VAL A 173 9.82 1.82 11.92
N LYS A 174 10.60 2.89 12.06
CA LYS A 174 11.84 2.93 12.87
C LYS A 174 11.54 2.93 14.37
N GLN A 175 10.52 3.68 14.79
CA GLN A 175 10.14 3.81 16.19
C GLN A 175 9.22 2.68 16.67
N GLY A 176 8.79 1.79 15.76
CA GLY A 176 7.75 0.79 16.07
C GLY A 176 6.41 1.45 16.40
N ILE A 177 6.19 2.69 15.94
CA ILE A 177 4.94 3.42 16.09
C ILE A 177 4.08 3.06 14.90
N GLY A 178 2.88 2.56 15.18
CA GLY A 178 1.97 2.05 14.17
C GLY A 178 1.65 0.59 14.43
N ASN A 179 0.48 0.17 13.97
CA ASN A 179 0.01 -1.19 14.16
C ASN A 179 0.81 -2.12 13.26
N SER A 180 1.60 -2.98 13.88
CA SER A 180 2.43 -3.97 13.21
C SER A 180 2.08 -5.36 13.71
N PHE A 181 2.14 -6.32 12.81
CA PHE A 181 1.73 -7.69 13.08
C PHE A 181 2.72 -8.64 12.40
N THR A 182 2.93 -9.81 12.99
CA THR A 182 3.52 -10.90 12.22
C THR A 182 2.51 -11.33 11.16
N ILE A 183 2.99 -11.79 10.01
CA ILE A 183 2.09 -12.28 8.94
C ILE A 183 1.20 -13.42 9.45
N LYS A 184 1.77 -14.34 10.23
CA LYS A 184 1.03 -15.45 10.84
C LYS A 184 -0.10 -14.99 11.76
N ASP A 185 0.16 -14.01 12.62
CA ASP A 185 -0.86 -13.47 13.53
C ASP A 185 -2.00 -12.80 12.74
N TRP A 186 -1.68 -12.07 11.68
CA TRP A 186 -2.69 -11.45 10.82
C TRP A 186 -3.56 -12.47 10.12
N LEU A 187 -2.96 -13.45 9.44
CA LEU A 187 -3.69 -14.47 8.68
C LEU A 187 -4.58 -15.34 9.59
N THR A 188 -4.23 -15.46 10.88
CA THR A 188 -5.05 -16.16 11.87
C THR A 188 -6.28 -15.35 12.30
N ASN A 189 -6.17 -14.01 12.37
CA ASN A 189 -7.15 -13.17 13.05
C ASN A 189 -7.97 -12.25 12.12
N TYR A 190 -7.56 -12.05 10.86
CA TYR A 190 -8.18 -11.03 10.00
C TYR A 190 -9.67 -11.28 9.72
N ALA A 191 -10.13 -12.54 9.73
CA ALA A 191 -11.53 -12.88 9.48
C ALA A 191 -12.50 -12.37 10.58
N SER A 192 -11.96 -11.94 11.72
CA SER A 192 -12.73 -11.30 12.80
C SER A 192 -12.87 -9.78 12.64
N LEU A 193 -12.15 -9.19 11.68
CA LEU A 193 -12.17 -7.75 11.41
C LEU A 193 -13.34 -7.37 10.48
N PRO A 194 -13.78 -6.11 10.48
CA PRO A 194 -14.86 -5.66 9.61
C PRO A 194 -14.59 -5.92 8.13
N THR A 195 -15.59 -6.47 7.43
CA THR A 195 -15.58 -6.69 5.98
C THR A 195 -16.04 -5.46 5.23
#